data_AF-A0A838DEX8-F1
#
_entry.id   AF-A0A838DEX8-F1
#
_cell.length_a   1.000
_cell.length_b   1.000
_cell.length_c   1.000
_cell.angle_alpha   90.00
_cell.angle_beta   90.00
_cell.angle_gamma   90.00
#
_symmetry.space_group_name_H-M   'P 1'
#
loop_
_entity.id
_entity.type
_entity.pdbx_description
1 polymer ?
#
loop_
_entity_poly.entity_id
_entity_poly.type
_entity_poly.pdbx_seq_one_letter_code
_entity_poly.pdbx_strand_id
1 'polypeptide(L)'
;MRWFVSIASAVVFAGSAAFASDAAKLVQRLKAVAKPDVGITKKEREVAEQLQALGAKAVPLLLPLLADKNTAIRELASYTLRDIDGLTEEHLDALIDSARHGDGWIPPAIARVGTPRAVAFLVEELVRTRETENQLTWAIEMLGKKAVPLLLEVFRSEDGWDDALERTMYEVFRSLGAKAADAVDPLVTLACDEAAPDPMRARAILTLGAIGSAAQRTAPRLSKLQDSTSPVIREANWSALIDTHSAEAVPILTTWLQNPPDRDAAKYHMRTIGTLGSQGIDAGSLVVRYLHDLDWDMRVEAAHTLGRIGYKNAPNELVECLARADDWRLVFRAAEALGRLKIKEAIPSLTDISTAHWYLPVREAALRAISAINGEAVPEQNEPSKADTDDPFYLESVGQNLDSLDEKEVARLPLSAMRVADRAVRVRTQGEDGLAHVEKLRGIPVDGGHLVAADRGEWGGYIGFVGADQNLHVLTEENTQSIYKTGDGTLAVTGLAHLSFNSGFVYQIRQAAADSGSPRNGAHCPALLVPHDC
;
A
#
# COMPACT_ATOMS: atom_id res chain seq x y z
N MET A 1 -54.10 57.50 16.00
CA MET A 1 -52.88 56.91 15.41
C MET A 1 -52.07 56.20 16.50
N ARG A 2 -52.43 54.96 16.77
CA ARG A 2 -51.64 53.96 17.50
C ARG A 2 -51.56 52.74 16.57
N TRP A 3 -50.58 51.88 16.79
CA TRP A 3 -50.27 50.65 16.04
C TRP A 3 -49.37 50.87 14.82
N PHE A 4 -48.05 50.73 14.99
CA PHE A 4 -47.09 50.15 14.02
C PHE A 4 -45.65 50.16 14.59
N VAL A 5 -45.45 49.64 15.80
CA VAL A 5 -44.11 49.27 16.32
C VAL A 5 -44.29 48.05 17.22
N SER A 6 -44.43 46.83 16.67
CA SER A 6 -44.23 45.56 17.41
C SER A 6 -44.43 44.32 16.53
N ILE A 7 -43.73 44.20 15.40
CA ILE A 7 -43.76 42.94 14.60
C ILE A 7 -42.34 42.46 14.26
N ALA A 8 -41.40 43.38 14.00
CA ALA A 8 -40.01 43.01 13.68
C ALA A 8 -39.26 42.33 14.84
N SER A 9 -39.49 42.71 16.11
CA SER A 9 -38.79 42.12 17.26
C SER A 9 -39.39 40.79 17.74
N ALA A 10 -40.70 40.57 17.54
CA ALA A 10 -41.37 39.33 17.94
C ALA A 10 -41.10 38.16 16.97
N VAL A 11 -40.95 38.44 15.66
CA VAL A 11 -40.64 37.41 14.65
C VAL A 11 -39.19 36.91 14.79
N VAL A 12 -38.25 37.78 15.15
CA VAL A 12 -36.85 37.40 15.44
C VAL A 12 -36.76 36.57 16.73
N PHE A 13 -37.53 36.92 17.77
CA PHE A 13 -37.59 36.15 19.03
C PHE A 13 -38.30 34.80 18.89
N ALA A 14 -39.36 34.70 18.07
CA ALA A 14 -40.06 33.44 17.82
C ALA A 14 -39.19 32.45 17.01
N GLY A 15 -38.42 32.95 16.03
CA GLY A 15 -37.49 32.16 15.24
C GLY A 15 -36.30 31.61 16.05
N SER A 16 -35.77 32.39 17.00
CA SER A 16 -34.67 31.93 17.87
C SER A 16 -35.13 30.90 18.91
N ALA A 17 -36.34 31.07 19.48
CA ALA A 17 -36.91 30.14 20.44
C ALA A 17 -37.29 28.79 19.81
N ALA A 18 -37.89 28.79 18.61
CA ALA A 18 -38.21 27.55 17.89
C ALA A 18 -36.95 26.77 17.51
N PHE A 19 -35.92 27.47 17.02
CA PHE A 19 -34.63 26.87 16.70
C PHE A 19 -33.94 26.24 17.94
N ALA A 20 -33.90 26.96 19.06
CA ALA A 20 -33.35 26.43 20.32
C ALA A 20 -34.11 25.18 20.79
N SER A 21 -35.42 25.13 20.56
CA SER A 21 -36.24 23.96 20.88
C SER A 21 -35.89 22.73 20.03
N ASP A 22 -35.51 22.92 18.77
CA ASP A 22 -35.17 21.82 17.87
C ASP A 22 -33.75 21.29 18.08
N ALA A 23 -32.79 22.18 18.38
CA ALA A 23 -31.44 21.78 18.80
C ALA A 23 -31.47 20.97 20.11
N ALA A 24 -32.28 21.39 21.09
CA ALA A 24 -32.46 20.65 22.34
C ALA A 24 -33.08 19.26 22.13
N LYS A 25 -34.03 19.11 21.19
CA LYS A 25 -34.57 17.80 20.81
C LYS A 25 -33.51 16.90 20.19
N LEU A 26 -32.64 17.43 19.35
CA LEU A 26 -31.53 16.66 18.77
C LEU A 26 -30.56 16.18 19.85
N VAL A 27 -30.27 17.00 20.86
CA VAL A 27 -29.46 16.59 22.01
C VAL A 27 -30.14 15.46 22.81
N GLN A 28 -31.45 15.53 23.03
CA GLN A 28 -32.18 14.41 23.67
C GLN A 28 -32.14 13.14 22.82
N ARG A 29 -32.23 13.26 21.49
CA ARG A 29 -32.07 12.13 20.58
C ARG A 29 -30.67 11.55 20.67
N LEU A 30 -29.62 12.39 20.72
CA LEU A 30 -28.23 11.95 20.91
C LEU A 30 -28.11 11.08 22.17
N LYS A 31 -28.63 11.57 23.30
CA LYS A 31 -28.62 10.81 24.56
C LYS A 31 -29.37 9.47 24.47
N ALA A 32 -30.47 9.43 23.71
CA ALA A 32 -31.28 8.23 23.56
C ALA A 32 -30.65 7.18 22.63
N VAL A 33 -29.85 7.60 21.64
CA VAL A 33 -29.19 6.68 20.70
C VAL A 33 -27.81 6.23 21.16
N ALA A 34 -27.16 6.99 22.05
CA ALA A 34 -25.83 6.70 22.57
C ALA A 34 -25.77 5.32 23.25
N LYS A 35 -24.89 4.45 22.76
CA LYS A 35 -24.68 3.10 23.30
C LYS A 35 -23.20 2.80 23.49
N PRO A 36 -22.85 1.96 24.48
CA PRO A 36 -21.49 1.46 24.65
C PRO A 36 -21.20 0.41 23.57
N ASP A 37 -20.84 0.87 22.36
CA ASP A 37 -20.44 0.05 21.22
C ASP A 37 -18.97 0.33 20.85
N VAL A 38 -18.29 -0.59 20.17
CA VAL A 38 -16.85 -0.46 19.76
C VAL A 38 -16.63 0.63 18.70
N GLY A 39 -17.68 1.32 18.27
CA GLY A 39 -17.60 2.43 17.31
C GLY A 39 -18.94 3.13 17.10
N ILE A 40 -18.91 4.21 16.32
CA ILE A 40 -20.11 5.05 16.07
C ILE A 40 -21.04 4.36 15.07
N THR A 41 -22.24 4.02 15.52
CA THR A 41 -23.28 3.40 14.68
C THR A 41 -23.84 4.38 13.64
N LYS A 42 -24.52 3.86 12.62
CA LYS A 42 -25.20 4.68 11.60
C LYS A 42 -26.19 5.68 12.23
N LYS A 43 -26.96 5.25 13.24
CA LYS A 43 -27.96 6.10 13.91
C LYS A 43 -27.31 7.21 14.73
N GLU A 44 -26.21 6.90 15.41
CA GLU A 44 -25.45 7.89 16.17
C GLU A 44 -24.81 8.92 15.24
N ARG A 45 -24.22 8.46 14.13
CA ARG A 45 -23.67 9.33 13.08
C ARG A 45 -24.72 10.27 12.50
N GLU A 46 -25.91 9.76 12.15
CA GLU A 46 -27.00 10.59 11.61
C GLU A 46 -27.40 11.72 12.56
N VAL A 47 -27.43 11.46 13.87
CA VAL A 47 -27.76 12.49 14.88
C VAL A 47 -26.59 13.46 15.08
N ALA A 48 -25.35 12.96 15.09
CA ALA A 48 -24.15 13.78 15.17
C ALA A 48 -24.05 14.76 13.99
N GLU A 49 -24.26 14.29 12.75
CA GLU A 49 -24.25 15.11 11.53
C GLU A 49 -25.33 16.20 11.58
N GLN A 50 -26.53 15.89 12.08
CA GLN A 50 -27.59 16.88 12.29
C GLN A 50 -27.18 17.97 13.27
N LEU A 51 -26.47 17.62 14.35
CA LEU A 51 -25.97 18.58 15.35
C LEU A 51 -24.78 19.38 14.82
N GLN A 52 -23.87 18.75 14.07
CA GLN A 52 -22.73 19.39 13.42
C GLN A 52 -23.18 20.45 12.42
N ALA A 53 -24.25 20.18 11.65
CA ALA A 53 -24.84 21.13 10.72
C ALA A 53 -25.40 22.41 11.40
N LEU A 54 -25.62 22.39 12.72
CA LEU A 54 -26.01 23.59 13.48
C LEU A 54 -24.81 24.47 13.87
N GLY A 55 -23.59 23.95 13.77
CA GLY A 55 -22.33 24.64 14.09
C GLY A 55 -22.32 25.25 15.50
N ALA A 56 -21.89 26.51 15.59
CA ALA A 56 -21.69 27.25 16.84
C ALA A 56 -22.89 27.20 17.80
N LYS A 57 -24.12 27.08 17.27
CA LYS A 57 -25.34 27.07 18.08
C LYS A 57 -25.54 25.78 18.87
N ALA A 58 -24.97 24.67 18.42
CA ALA A 58 -25.04 23.39 19.13
C ALA A 58 -23.91 23.23 20.17
N VAL A 59 -22.81 23.98 20.04
CA VAL A 59 -21.65 23.87 20.95
C VAL A 59 -22.03 24.05 22.43
N PRO A 60 -22.79 25.09 22.85
CA PRO A 60 -23.15 25.25 24.26
C PRO A 60 -24.05 24.13 24.81
N LEU A 61 -24.74 23.39 23.92
CA LEU A 61 -25.60 22.28 24.32
C LEU A 61 -24.83 20.95 24.39
N LEU A 62 -23.74 20.82 23.62
CA LEU A 62 -22.90 19.63 23.56
C LEU A 62 -21.79 19.63 24.61
N LEU A 63 -21.18 20.79 24.91
CA LEU A 63 -20.10 20.88 25.89
C LEU A 63 -20.44 20.29 27.28
N PRO A 64 -21.63 20.55 27.87
CA PRO A 64 -21.99 19.95 29.14
C PRO A 64 -22.05 18.41 29.11
N LEU A 65 -22.23 17.81 27.92
CA LEU A 65 -22.28 16.36 27.77
C LEU A 65 -20.92 15.69 27.87
N LEU A 66 -19.82 16.44 27.72
CA LEU A 66 -18.47 15.94 27.98
C LEU A 66 -18.25 15.52 29.43
N ALA A 67 -19.10 16.00 30.35
CA ALA A 67 -19.10 15.61 31.76
C ALA A 67 -20.27 14.67 32.13
N ASP A 68 -21.00 14.13 31.15
CA ASP A 68 -22.12 13.23 31.43
C ASP A 68 -21.62 11.94 32.10
N LYS A 69 -22.41 11.39 33.02
CA LYS A 69 -22.02 10.16 33.75
C LYS A 69 -21.97 8.95 32.82
N ASN A 70 -22.76 8.95 31.76
CA ASN A 70 -22.76 7.88 30.77
C ASN A 70 -21.61 8.06 29.77
N THR A 71 -20.69 7.09 29.74
CA THR A 71 -19.52 7.07 28.84
C THR A 71 -19.92 7.17 27.37
N ALA A 72 -20.98 6.47 26.96
CA ALA A 72 -21.46 6.49 25.57
C ALA A 72 -21.98 7.88 25.16
N ILE A 73 -22.57 8.63 26.10
CA ILE A 73 -23.01 10.01 25.84
C ILE A 73 -21.80 10.92 25.68
N ARG A 74 -20.76 10.75 26.52
CA ARG A 74 -19.51 11.51 26.40
C ARG A 74 -18.84 11.25 25.05
N GLU A 75 -18.63 9.97 24.71
CA GLU A 75 -17.99 9.56 23.46
C GLU A 75 -18.73 10.10 22.23
N LEU A 76 -20.06 10.00 22.20
CA LEU A 76 -20.85 10.52 21.09
C LEU A 76 -20.87 12.05 21.04
N ALA A 77 -20.87 12.73 22.19
CA ALA A 77 -20.72 14.18 22.24
C ALA A 77 -19.35 14.63 21.71
N SER A 78 -18.28 13.94 22.10
CA SER A 78 -16.92 14.20 21.65
C SER A 78 -16.75 13.95 20.16
N TYR A 79 -17.27 12.82 19.65
CA TYR A 79 -17.33 12.54 18.21
C TYR A 79 -18.11 13.63 17.46
N THR A 80 -19.20 14.12 18.03
CA THR A 80 -19.99 15.20 17.43
C THR A 80 -19.19 16.52 17.38
N LEU A 81 -18.54 16.89 18.48
CA LEU A 81 -17.74 18.11 18.61
C LEU A 81 -16.47 18.09 17.74
N ARG A 82 -15.92 16.92 17.43
CA ARG A 82 -14.76 16.73 16.56
C ARG A 82 -14.86 17.48 15.23
N ASP A 83 -16.02 17.46 14.60
CA ASP A 83 -16.27 18.06 13.28
C ASP A 83 -17.24 19.24 13.30
N ILE A 84 -17.55 19.78 14.49
CA ILE A 84 -18.45 20.92 14.60
C ILE A 84 -17.72 22.23 14.27
N ASP A 85 -18.39 23.10 13.52
CA ASP A 85 -17.94 24.48 13.33
C ASP A 85 -18.31 25.35 14.54
N GLY A 86 -17.53 26.41 14.79
CA GLY A 86 -17.83 27.40 15.83
C GLY A 86 -17.23 27.13 17.21
N LEU A 87 -16.26 26.22 17.32
CA LEU A 87 -15.39 26.13 18.49
C LEU A 87 -14.48 27.36 18.59
N THR A 88 -14.22 27.82 19.82
CA THR A 88 -13.48 29.05 20.13
C THR A 88 -12.66 28.83 21.40
N GLU A 89 -11.79 29.79 21.74
CA GLU A 89 -10.98 29.76 22.96
C GLU A 89 -11.79 29.59 24.25
N GLU A 90 -13.02 30.12 24.29
CA GLU A 90 -13.91 30.03 25.45
C GLU A 90 -14.33 28.58 25.77
N HIS A 91 -14.29 27.70 24.77
CA HIS A 91 -14.66 26.30 24.90
C HIS A 91 -13.47 25.40 25.29
N LEU A 92 -12.24 25.93 25.27
CA LEU A 92 -11.02 25.12 25.30
C LEU A 92 -10.82 24.39 26.63
N ASP A 93 -11.20 24.98 27.76
CA ASP A 93 -11.03 24.32 29.07
C ASP A 93 -11.85 23.02 29.16
N ALA A 94 -13.12 23.05 28.73
CA ALA A 94 -13.97 21.86 28.73
C ALA A 94 -13.43 20.76 27.78
N LEU A 95 -12.87 21.16 26.64
CA LEU A 95 -12.24 20.21 25.70
C LEU A 95 -10.95 19.61 26.28
N ILE A 96 -10.06 20.42 26.85
CA ILE A 96 -8.83 19.96 27.49
C ILE A 96 -9.15 18.99 28.64
N ASP A 97 -10.10 19.35 29.49
CA ASP A 97 -10.54 18.49 30.58
C ASP A 97 -11.05 17.16 30.04
N SER A 98 -11.89 17.16 28.99
CA SER A 98 -12.38 15.92 28.37
C SER A 98 -11.25 15.06 27.77
N ALA A 99 -10.29 15.67 27.08
CA ALA A 99 -9.15 14.96 26.48
C ALA A 99 -8.30 14.24 27.54
N ARG A 100 -8.05 14.89 28.70
CA ARG A 100 -7.27 14.30 29.81
C ARG A 100 -7.95 13.10 30.47
N HIS A 101 -9.27 12.98 30.34
CA HIS A 101 -10.02 11.81 30.83
C HIS A 101 -10.01 10.63 29.83
N GLY A 102 -9.19 10.69 28.78
CA GLY A 102 -9.02 9.61 27.80
C GLY A 102 -10.02 9.63 26.66
N ASP A 103 -10.68 10.77 26.40
CA ASP A 103 -11.59 10.88 25.25
C ASP A 103 -10.80 11.06 23.95
N GLY A 104 -10.69 9.95 23.20
CA GLY A 104 -9.93 9.91 21.95
C GLY A 104 -10.47 10.82 20.85
N TRP A 105 -11.73 11.27 20.88
CA TRP A 105 -12.30 12.07 19.78
C TRP A 105 -12.06 13.57 19.89
N ILE A 106 -11.57 14.05 21.04
CA ILE A 106 -11.44 15.48 21.33
C ILE A 106 -10.22 16.17 20.71
N PRO A 107 -9.04 15.55 20.55
CA PRO A 107 -7.87 16.27 20.03
C PRO A 107 -8.13 17.04 18.70
N PRO A 108 -8.85 16.48 17.70
CA PRO A 108 -9.21 17.24 16.49
C PRO A 108 -10.12 18.44 16.76
N ALA A 109 -11.03 18.37 17.74
CA ALA A 109 -11.86 19.51 18.17
C ALA A 109 -10.98 20.63 18.74
N ILE A 110 -9.97 20.28 19.55
CA ILE A 110 -8.98 21.24 20.07
C ILE A 110 -8.17 21.86 18.92
N ALA A 111 -7.75 21.07 17.94
CA ALA A 111 -7.04 21.58 16.77
C ALA A 111 -7.86 22.61 15.97
N ARG A 112 -9.19 22.42 15.85
CA ARG A 112 -10.10 23.38 15.21
C ARG A 112 -10.20 24.72 15.95
N VAL A 113 -10.04 24.74 17.28
CA VAL A 113 -9.90 25.99 18.04
C VAL A 113 -8.65 26.74 17.59
N GLY A 114 -7.52 26.04 17.48
CA GLY A 114 -6.34 26.48 16.73
C GLY A 114 -5.66 27.75 17.26
N THR A 115 -5.90 28.11 18.53
CA THR A 115 -5.21 29.17 19.28
C THR A 115 -3.86 28.70 19.80
N PRO A 116 -2.94 29.60 20.19
CA PRO A 116 -1.64 29.19 20.75
C PRO A 116 -1.75 28.22 21.93
N ARG A 117 -2.76 28.40 22.80
CA ARG A 117 -3.02 27.50 23.93
C ARG A 117 -3.47 26.11 23.48
N ALA A 118 -4.34 26.04 22.47
CA ALA A 118 -4.77 24.77 21.89
C ALA A 118 -3.61 24.00 21.23
N VAL A 119 -2.74 24.71 20.49
CA VAL A 119 -1.55 24.11 19.87
C VAL A 119 -0.58 23.62 20.95
N ALA A 120 -0.29 24.43 21.97
CA ALA A 120 0.58 24.07 23.07
C ALA A 120 0.11 22.79 23.77
N PHE A 121 -1.18 22.72 24.12
CA PHE A 121 -1.75 21.51 24.75
C PHE A 121 -1.55 20.26 23.88
N LEU A 122 -1.84 20.32 22.59
CA LEU A 122 -1.69 19.16 21.70
C LEU A 122 -0.23 18.72 21.55
N VAL A 123 0.71 19.66 21.48
CA VAL A 123 2.14 19.33 21.41
C VAL A 123 2.65 18.77 22.74
N GLU A 124 2.21 19.31 23.88
CA GLU A 124 2.53 18.78 25.21
C GLU A 124 2.02 17.36 25.39
N GLU A 125 0.77 17.09 25.00
CA GLU A 125 0.20 15.74 25.05
C GLU A 125 0.92 14.77 24.11
N LEU A 126 1.40 15.23 22.96
CA LEU A 126 2.21 14.41 22.05
C LEU A 126 3.50 13.98 22.73
N VAL A 127 4.22 14.92 23.36
CA VAL A 127 5.46 14.65 24.09
C VAL A 127 5.21 13.72 25.29
N ARG A 128 4.08 13.92 25.99
CA ARG A 128 3.71 13.13 27.16
C ARG A 128 3.37 11.68 26.80
N THR A 129 2.60 11.47 25.74
CA THR A 129 2.07 10.14 25.36
C THR A 129 3.06 9.36 24.50
N ARG A 130 3.81 10.02 23.62
CA ARG A 130 4.72 9.39 22.64
C ARG A 130 4.00 8.36 21.74
N GLU A 131 2.71 8.58 21.50
CA GLU A 131 1.88 7.71 20.67
C GLU A 131 1.66 8.33 19.29
N THR A 132 1.68 7.48 18.26
CA THR A 132 1.48 7.85 16.86
C THR A 132 0.25 7.17 16.27
N GLU A 133 -0.13 7.57 15.05
CA GLU A 133 -1.25 6.97 14.29
C GLU A 133 -2.60 7.01 15.02
N ASN A 134 -2.79 8.05 15.82
CA ASN A 134 -3.99 8.26 16.61
C ASN A 134 -4.62 9.64 16.34
N GLN A 135 -5.73 9.92 17.03
CA GLN A 135 -6.49 11.16 16.89
C GLN A 135 -5.69 12.41 17.29
N LEU A 136 -4.69 12.26 18.18
CA LEU A 136 -3.79 13.33 18.57
C LEU A 136 -2.83 13.71 17.43
N THR A 137 -2.19 12.72 16.80
CA THR A 137 -1.32 12.99 15.64
C THR A 137 -2.11 13.56 14.46
N TRP A 138 -3.36 13.11 14.24
CA TRP A 138 -4.24 13.71 13.23
C TRP A 138 -4.58 15.17 13.57
N ALA A 139 -4.85 15.49 14.83
CA ALA A 139 -5.09 16.86 15.28
C ALA A 139 -3.89 17.78 14.99
N ILE A 140 -2.67 17.30 15.21
CA ILE A 140 -1.44 18.03 14.88
C ILE A 140 -1.30 18.22 13.36
N GLU A 141 -1.64 17.21 12.56
CA GLU A 141 -1.65 17.32 11.11
C GLU A 141 -2.68 18.34 10.58
N MET A 142 -3.85 18.43 11.24
CA MET A 142 -4.88 19.44 10.97
C MET A 142 -4.38 20.86 11.26
N LEU A 143 -3.60 21.05 12.33
CA LEU A 143 -2.96 22.33 12.63
C LEU A 143 -1.93 22.74 11.57
N GLY A 144 -1.28 21.76 10.95
CA GLY A 144 -0.30 21.98 9.88
C GLY A 144 0.83 22.90 10.34
N LYS A 145 1.11 23.94 9.55
CA LYS A 145 2.16 24.93 9.85
C LYS A 145 2.06 25.60 11.22
N LYS A 146 0.86 25.66 11.82
CA LYS A 146 0.68 26.25 13.16
C LYS A 146 1.38 25.45 14.26
N ALA A 147 1.54 24.14 14.10
CA ALA A 147 2.21 23.29 15.09
C ALA A 147 3.75 23.39 15.00
N VAL A 148 4.28 23.75 13.82
CA VAL A 148 5.71 23.70 13.51
C VAL A 148 6.60 24.46 14.51
N PRO A 149 6.27 25.71 14.94
CA PRO A 149 7.12 26.43 15.88
C PRO A 149 7.32 25.69 17.21
N LEU A 150 6.24 25.15 17.78
CA LEU A 150 6.29 24.41 19.05
C LEU A 150 6.93 23.04 18.88
N LEU A 151 6.72 22.37 17.75
CA LEU A 151 7.44 21.13 17.43
C LEU A 151 8.96 21.35 17.32
N LEU A 152 9.41 22.49 16.78
CA LEU A 152 10.83 22.86 16.76
C LEU A 152 11.39 23.19 18.15
N GLU A 153 10.57 23.69 19.07
CA GLU A 153 10.99 23.91 20.45
C GLU A 153 11.22 22.58 21.17
N VAL A 154 10.27 21.63 21.04
CA VAL A 154 10.44 20.24 21.52
C VAL A 154 11.70 19.62 20.91
N PHE A 155 11.89 19.80 19.61
CA PHE A 155 13.03 19.27 18.87
C PHE A 155 14.40 19.72 19.44
N ARG A 156 14.48 20.98 19.86
CA ARG A 156 15.71 21.59 20.41
C ARG A 156 15.95 21.24 21.87
N SER A 157 14.94 20.80 22.59
CA SER A 157 15.05 20.38 23.98
C SER A 157 15.74 19.02 24.06
N GLU A 158 16.81 18.89 24.83
CA GLU A 158 17.39 17.59 25.17
C GLU A 158 16.63 16.91 26.32
N ASP A 159 15.86 17.67 27.10
CA ASP A 159 15.16 17.17 28.28
C ASP A 159 14.08 16.15 27.90
N GLY A 160 14.21 14.93 28.42
CA GLY A 160 13.22 13.86 28.23
C GLY A 160 13.20 13.23 26.84
N TRP A 161 14.20 13.51 26.00
CA TRP A 161 14.33 12.88 24.69
C TRP A 161 14.76 11.41 24.80
N ASP A 162 13.95 10.51 24.22
CA ASP A 162 14.23 9.09 24.10
C ASP A 162 13.80 8.56 22.72
N ASP A 163 14.05 7.28 22.46
CA ASP A 163 13.72 6.62 21.19
C ASP A 163 12.21 6.66 20.84
N ALA A 164 11.32 6.73 21.84
CA ALA A 164 9.89 6.82 21.61
C ALA A 164 9.48 8.22 21.17
N LEU A 165 10.03 9.27 21.79
CA LEU A 165 9.82 10.64 21.33
C LEU A 165 10.47 10.86 19.96
N GLU A 166 11.64 10.26 19.70
CA GLU A 166 12.30 10.36 18.40
C GLU A 166 11.42 9.83 17.26
N ARG A 167 10.90 8.60 17.41
CA ARG A 167 9.95 8.03 16.44
C ARG A 167 8.69 8.87 16.31
N THR A 168 8.15 9.36 17.43
CA THR A 168 6.94 10.20 17.43
C THR A 168 7.15 11.48 16.61
N MET A 169 8.26 12.18 16.83
CA MET A 169 8.58 13.41 16.11
C MET A 169 8.83 13.14 14.63
N TYR A 170 9.54 12.05 14.29
CA TYR A 170 9.73 11.62 12.90
C TYR A 170 8.39 11.42 12.19
N GLU A 171 7.48 10.64 12.77
CA GLU A 171 6.16 10.36 12.19
C GLU A 171 5.29 11.61 12.03
N VAL A 172 5.34 12.52 13.00
CA VAL A 172 4.60 13.80 12.94
C VAL A 172 5.12 14.67 11.81
N PHE A 173 6.44 14.84 11.68
CA PHE A 173 7.01 15.60 10.56
C PHE A 173 6.74 14.92 9.21
N ARG A 174 6.74 13.58 9.15
CA ARG A 174 6.38 12.80 7.96
C ARG A 174 4.92 13.01 7.53
N SER A 175 4.00 12.98 8.49
CA SER A 175 2.57 13.25 8.27
C SER A 175 2.34 14.70 7.83
N LEU A 176 3.04 15.66 8.45
CA LEU A 176 2.95 17.07 8.05
C LEU A 176 3.49 17.32 6.63
N GLY A 177 4.61 16.67 6.26
CA GLY A 177 5.25 16.80 4.95
C GLY A 177 5.45 18.27 4.56
N ALA A 178 4.89 18.67 3.41
CA ALA A 178 4.95 20.06 2.92
C ALA A 178 4.38 21.12 3.88
N LYS A 179 3.45 20.75 4.79
CA LYS A 179 2.94 21.68 5.83
C LYS A 179 4.03 22.08 6.84
N ALA A 180 5.12 21.32 6.91
CA ALA A 180 6.29 21.60 7.76
C ALA A 180 7.43 22.33 7.02
N ALA A 181 7.18 22.94 5.86
CA ALA A 181 8.22 23.65 5.10
C ALA A 181 8.98 24.73 5.91
N ASP A 182 8.32 25.39 6.87
CA ASP A 182 8.93 26.39 7.75
C ASP A 182 9.96 25.78 8.73
N ALA A 183 9.97 24.46 8.91
CA ALA A 183 10.97 23.74 9.71
C ALA A 183 12.29 23.51 8.97
N VAL A 184 12.28 23.59 7.64
CA VAL A 184 13.38 23.16 6.78
C VAL A 184 14.66 23.96 7.06
N ASP A 185 14.62 25.30 7.01
CA ASP A 185 15.82 26.12 7.24
C ASP A 185 16.39 26.02 8.67
N PRO A 186 15.55 26.02 9.74
CA PRO A 186 16.02 25.72 11.09
C PRO A 186 16.71 24.36 11.21
N LEU A 187 16.14 23.31 10.64
CA LEU A 187 16.68 21.96 10.73
C LEU A 187 17.99 21.80 9.95
N VAL A 188 18.12 22.40 8.76
CA VAL A 188 19.39 22.37 8.01
C VAL A 188 20.47 23.15 8.76
N THR A 189 20.12 24.26 9.40
CA THR A 189 21.07 25.03 10.21
C THR A 189 21.65 24.17 11.32
N LEU A 190 20.80 23.42 12.03
CA LEU A 190 21.23 22.48 13.06
C LEU A 190 22.00 21.27 12.51
N ALA A 191 21.56 20.68 11.41
CA ALA A 191 22.24 19.56 10.76
C ALA A 191 23.70 19.90 10.37
N CYS A 192 23.93 21.14 9.92
CA CYS A 192 25.24 21.64 9.51
C CYS A 192 26.04 22.31 10.63
N ASP A 193 25.54 22.36 11.87
CA ASP A 193 26.26 22.95 13.00
C ASP A 193 27.28 21.95 13.57
N GLU A 194 28.56 22.13 13.25
CA GLU A 194 29.64 21.25 13.75
C GLU A 194 29.87 21.38 15.28
N ALA A 195 29.34 22.42 15.92
CA ALA A 195 29.40 22.56 17.37
C ALA A 195 28.29 21.76 18.09
N ALA A 196 27.24 21.36 17.38
CA ALA A 196 26.14 20.61 17.94
C ALA A 196 26.49 19.10 18.13
N PRO A 197 25.94 18.41 19.14
CA PRO A 197 26.16 16.98 19.32
C PRO A 197 25.66 16.16 18.13
N ASP A 198 26.41 15.14 17.72
CA ASP A 198 26.06 14.28 16.58
C ASP A 198 24.64 13.67 16.65
N PRO A 199 24.12 13.18 17.80
CA PRO A 199 22.75 12.68 17.86
C PRO A 199 21.70 13.76 17.51
N MET A 200 21.91 14.99 17.96
CA MET A 200 21.02 16.11 17.67
C MET A 200 21.07 16.50 16.18
N ARG A 201 22.27 16.50 15.60
CA ARG A 201 22.47 16.75 14.17
C ARG A 201 21.85 15.64 13.31
N ALA A 202 22.07 14.38 13.66
CA ALA A 202 21.52 13.22 12.97
C ALA A 202 19.99 13.24 12.95
N ARG A 203 19.38 13.53 14.10
CA ARG A 203 17.94 13.73 14.21
C ARG A 203 17.43 14.84 13.27
N ALA A 204 18.16 15.96 13.17
CA ALA A 204 17.76 17.06 12.29
C ALA A 204 17.80 16.65 10.82
N ILE A 205 18.81 15.87 10.44
CA ILE A 205 18.96 15.28 9.11
C ILE A 205 17.81 14.31 8.81
N LEU A 206 17.53 13.36 9.71
CA LEU A 206 16.42 12.40 9.54
C LEU A 206 15.05 13.09 9.45
N THR A 207 14.86 14.18 10.20
CA THR A 207 13.62 14.97 10.15
C THR A 207 13.45 15.71 8.81
N LEU A 208 14.54 16.17 8.20
CA LEU A 208 14.50 16.69 6.83
C LEU A 208 14.09 15.60 5.83
N GLY A 209 14.58 14.37 6.01
CA GLY A 209 14.10 13.19 5.29
C GLY A 209 12.61 12.95 5.47
N ALA A 210 12.12 12.98 6.72
CA ALA A 210 10.71 12.80 7.05
C ALA A 210 9.80 13.84 6.36
N ILE A 211 10.22 15.12 6.33
CA ILE A 211 9.50 16.19 5.61
C ILE A 211 9.38 15.88 4.10
N GLY A 212 10.32 15.11 3.54
CA GLY A 212 10.29 14.61 2.18
C GLY A 212 10.65 15.67 1.14
N SER A 213 9.98 15.64 -0.01
CA SER A 213 10.29 16.51 -1.17
C SER A 213 10.28 18.01 -0.86
N ALA A 214 9.53 18.46 0.14
CA ALA A 214 9.56 19.86 0.58
C ALA A 214 10.92 20.31 1.14
N ALA A 215 11.77 19.36 1.57
CA ALA A 215 13.14 19.60 2.01
C ALA A 215 14.19 19.34 0.91
N GLN A 216 13.80 18.92 -0.30
CA GLN A 216 14.72 18.60 -1.41
C GLN A 216 15.69 19.73 -1.75
N ARG A 217 15.26 21.00 -1.64
CA ARG A 217 16.11 22.20 -1.87
C ARG A 217 17.36 22.27 -1.00
N THR A 218 17.43 21.46 0.05
CA THR A 218 18.52 21.44 1.03
C THR A 218 19.58 20.40 0.69
N ALA A 219 19.32 19.51 -0.27
CA ALA A 219 20.20 18.42 -0.64
C ALA A 219 21.64 18.86 -0.99
N PRO A 220 21.90 19.99 -1.69
CA PRO A 220 23.26 20.46 -1.93
C PRO A 220 24.03 20.83 -0.64
N ARG A 221 23.33 21.17 0.45
CA ARG A 221 23.95 21.43 1.75
C ARG A 221 24.17 20.13 2.51
N LEU A 222 23.19 19.23 2.48
CA LEU A 222 23.28 17.91 3.10
C LEU A 222 24.36 17.05 2.43
N SER A 223 24.58 17.13 1.12
CA SER A 223 25.59 16.33 0.41
C SER A 223 27.02 16.55 0.94
N LYS A 224 27.31 17.72 1.53
CA LYS A 224 28.60 17.99 2.18
C LYS A 224 28.85 17.11 3.41
N LEU A 225 27.82 16.48 3.96
CA LEU A 225 27.89 15.60 5.12
C LEU A 225 28.18 14.13 4.75
N GLN A 226 28.21 13.79 3.46
CA GLN A 226 28.50 12.42 2.98
C GLN A 226 29.85 11.90 3.48
N ASP A 227 30.85 12.80 3.56
CA ASP A 227 32.21 12.49 4.02
C ASP A 227 32.43 12.77 5.51
N SER A 228 31.35 12.96 6.29
CA SER A 228 31.48 13.19 7.74
C SER A 228 32.25 12.05 8.41
N THR A 229 33.15 12.36 9.34
CA THR A 229 33.87 11.33 10.10
C THR A 229 32.94 10.52 11.01
N SER A 230 31.80 11.10 11.40
CA SER A 230 30.78 10.47 12.23
C SER A 230 29.91 9.49 11.43
N PRO A 231 29.91 8.18 11.76
CA PRO A 231 29.06 7.20 11.07
C PRO A 231 27.57 7.53 11.15
N VAL A 232 27.11 7.98 12.32
CA VAL A 232 25.70 8.32 12.56
C VAL A 232 25.23 9.46 11.64
N ILE A 233 26.09 10.45 11.41
CA ILE A 233 25.80 11.57 10.51
C ILE A 233 25.76 11.13 9.05
N ARG A 234 26.70 10.26 8.63
CA ARG A 234 26.71 9.72 7.26
C ARG A 234 25.47 8.90 6.97
N GLU A 235 25.09 8.00 7.88
CA GLU A 235 23.91 7.14 7.73
C GLU A 235 22.62 7.97 7.68
N ALA A 236 22.46 8.91 8.61
CA ALA A 236 21.33 9.83 8.60
C ALA A 236 21.28 10.64 7.29
N ASN A 237 22.44 11.09 6.80
CA ASN A 237 22.55 11.85 5.56
C ASN A 237 22.10 11.05 4.35
N TRP A 238 22.53 9.80 4.21
CA TRP A 238 22.11 8.95 3.11
C TRP A 238 20.60 8.72 3.12
N SER A 239 20.01 8.43 4.29
CA SER A 239 18.55 8.29 4.42
C SER A 239 17.84 9.57 3.98
N ALA A 240 18.25 10.73 4.50
CA ALA A 240 17.59 11.99 4.18
C ALA A 240 17.70 12.37 2.70
N LEU A 241 18.84 12.15 2.03
CA LEU A 241 18.97 12.42 0.60
C LEU A 241 18.02 11.55 -0.24
N ILE A 242 17.85 10.28 0.16
CA ILE A 242 16.91 9.36 -0.46
C ILE A 242 15.46 9.79 -0.20
N ASP A 243 15.10 10.04 1.06
CA ASP A 243 13.72 10.35 1.48
C ASP A 243 13.24 11.72 0.96
N THR A 244 14.17 12.64 0.69
CA THR A 244 13.87 13.93 0.04
C THR A 244 13.74 13.83 -1.49
N HIS A 245 13.91 12.64 -2.07
CA HIS A 245 13.91 12.38 -3.51
C HIS A 245 14.89 13.28 -4.28
N SER A 246 16.10 13.47 -3.74
CA SER A 246 17.09 14.38 -4.33
C SER A 246 18.00 13.67 -5.34
N ALA A 247 18.47 14.41 -6.35
CA ALA A 247 19.44 13.91 -7.34
C ALA A 247 20.79 13.51 -6.68
N GLU A 248 21.13 14.13 -5.56
CA GLU A 248 22.30 13.81 -4.75
C GLU A 248 22.23 12.41 -4.09
N ALA A 249 21.07 11.73 -4.13
CA ALA A 249 20.94 10.33 -3.74
C ALA A 249 21.46 9.34 -4.81
N VAL A 250 21.57 9.76 -6.07
CA VAL A 250 21.91 8.88 -7.20
C VAL A 250 23.27 8.20 -7.02
N PRO A 251 24.35 8.88 -6.60
CA PRO A 251 25.63 8.21 -6.36
C PRO A 251 25.54 7.14 -5.27
N ILE A 252 24.80 7.41 -4.19
CA ILE A 252 24.61 6.49 -3.06
C ILE A 252 23.87 5.23 -3.52
N LEU A 253 22.72 5.41 -4.18
CA LEU A 253 21.91 4.31 -4.70
C LEU A 253 22.66 3.50 -5.76
N THR A 254 23.46 4.15 -6.60
CA THR A 254 24.29 3.48 -7.59
C THR A 254 25.36 2.62 -6.92
N THR A 255 26.04 3.11 -5.89
CA THR A 255 27.02 2.34 -5.11
C THR A 255 26.36 1.13 -4.44
N TRP A 256 25.18 1.28 -3.85
CA TRP A 256 24.47 0.16 -3.22
C TRP A 256 23.96 -0.85 -4.25
N LEU A 257 23.48 -0.40 -5.41
CA LEU A 257 23.04 -1.28 -6.49
C LEU A 257 24.20 -2.05 -7.15
N GLN A 258 25.45 -1.60 -7.02
CA GLN A 258 26.63 -2.35 -7.50
C GLN A 258 26.92 -3.58 -6.64
N ASN A 259 26.69 -3.51 -5.33
CA ASN A 259 26.95 -4.60 -4.39
C ASN A 259 25.80 -4.74 -3.38
N PRO A 260 24.59 -5.08 -3.85
CA PRO A 260 23.44 -5.20 -2.97
C PRO A 260 23.58 -6.46 -2.09
N PRO A 261 23.12 -6.42 -0.82
CA PRO A 261 23.20 -7.58 0.08
C PRO A 261 22.37 -8.77 -0.41
N ASP A 262 21.26 -8.50 -1.09
CA ASP A 262 20.35 -9.48 -1.68
C ASP A 262 19.54 -8.87 -2.86
N ARG A 263 18.67 -9.67 -3.46
CA ARG A 263 17.84 -9.25 -4.59
C ARG A 263 16.76 -8.23 -4.19
N ASP A 264 16.23 -8.32 -2.98
CA ASP A 264 15.19 -7.39 -2.52
C ASP A 264 15.76 -5.99 -2.29
N ALA A 265 16.97 -5.88 -1.75
CA ALA A 265 17.71 -4.63 -1.66
C ALA A 265 18.01 -4.05 -3.05
N ALA A 266 18.48 -4.87 -3.99
CA ALA A 266 18.73 -4.45 -5.36
C ALA A 266 17.46 -3.88 -6.02
N LYS A 267 16.33 -4.58 -5.88
CA LYS A 267 15.01 -4.16 -6.35
C LYS A 267 14.57 -2.86 -5.69
N TYR A 268 14.72 -2.73 -4.37
CA TYR A 268 14.43 -1.50 -3.64
C TYR A 268 15.26 -0.32 -4.20
N HIS A 269 16.57 -0.48 -4.39
CA HIS A 269 17.42 0.57 -4.94
C HIS A 269 17.02 0.98 -6.37
N MET A 270 16.67 0.01 -7.24
CA MET A 270 16.16 0.31 -8.58
C MET A 270 14.83 1.08 -8.52
N ARG A 271 13.88 0.66 -7.67
CA ARG A 271 12.62 1.38 -7.45
C ARG A 271 12.88 2.81 -7.00
N THR A 272 13.74 3.00 -6.01
CA THR A 272 14.11 4.33 -5.50
C THR A 272 14.72 5.18 -6.62
N ILE A 273 15.66 4.65 -7.40
CA ILE A 273 16.23 5.32 -8.58
C ILE A 273 15.13 5.73 -9.57
N GLY A 274 14.17 4.83 -9.84
CA GLY A 274 13.02 5.10 -10.70
C GLY A 274 12.15 6.25 -10.18
N THR A 275 11.99 6.39 -8.85
CA THR A 275 11.21 7.50 -8.24
C THR A 275 11.87 8.87 -8.43
N LEU A 276 13.18 8.92 -8.67
CA LEU A 276 13.91 10.16 -8.97
C LEU A 276 13.65 10.65 -10.41
N GLY A 277 13.01 9.84 -11.25
CA GLY A 277 12.75 10.18 -12.65
C GLY A 277 14.05 10.50 -13.40
N SER A 278 14.03 11.53 -14.26
CA SER A 278 15.19 11.90 -15.08
C SER A 278 16.44 12.29 -14.30
N GLN A 279 16.32 12.61 -13.01
CA GLN A 279 17.48 12.84 -12.15
C GLN A 279 18.31 11.56 -11.93
N GLY A 280 17.67 10.39 -11.97
CA GLY A 280 18.31 9.08 -11.82
C GLY A 280 19.00 8.54 -13.07
N ILE A 281 19.04 9.30 -14.17
CA ILE A 281 19.48 8.79 -15.49
C ILE A 281 20.91 8.22 -15.48
N ASP A 282 21.81 8.75 -14.64
CA ASP A 282 23.20 8.31 -14.53
C ASP A 282 23.33 6.86 -14.04
N ALA A 283 22.35 6.36 -13.29
CA ALA A 283 22.30 4.96 -12.84
C ALA A 283 21.90 4.00 -13.97
N GLY A 284 21.37 4.49 -15.10
CA GLY A 284 20.75 3.63 -16.12
C GLY A 284 21.68 2.58 -16.71
N SER A 285 22.97 2.88 -16.89
CA SER A 285 23.94 1.88 -17.39
C SER A 285 24.13 0.69 -16.44
N LEU A 286 23.96 0.89 -15.14
CA LEU A 286 23.99 -0.17 -14.14
C LEU A 286 22.68 -0.96 -14.15
N VAL A 287 21.54 -0.25 -14.24
CA VAL A 287 20.20 -0.87 -14.28
C VAL A 287 20.04 -1.79 -15.49
N VAL A 288 20.61 -1.45 -16.66
CA VAL A 288 20.58 -2.29 -17.87
C VAL A 288 21.06 -3.73 -17.61
N ARG A 289 22.02 -3.93 -16.70
CA ARG A 289 22.54 -5.28 -16.37
C ARG A 289 21.48 -6.22 -15.83
N TYR A 290 20.46 -5.67 -15.17
CA TYR A 290 19.37 -6.43 -14.56
C TYR A 290 18.28 -6.83 -15.56
N LEU A 291 18.28 -6.32 -16.80
CA LEU A 291 17.37 -6.78 -17.86
C LEU A 291 17.59 -8.25 -18.25
N HIS A 292 18.79 -8.79 -17.98
CA HIS A 292 19.16 -10.17 -18.26
C HIS A 292 19.27 -11.04 -17.00
N ASP A 293 18.70 -10.59 -15.88
CA ASP A 293 18.72 -11.36 -14.64
C ASP A 293 17.94 -12.68 -14.79
N LEU A 294 18.34 -13.71 -14.06
CA LEU A 294 17.62 -14.98 -13.98
C LEU A 294 16.25 -14.80 -13.31
N ASP A 295 16.16 -13.91 -12.33
CA ASP A 295 14.91 -13.57 -11.64
C ASP A 295 14.05 -12.64 -12.50
N TRP A 296 12.80 -13.04 -12.75
CA TRP A 296 11.86 -12.27 -13.56
C TRP A 296 11.50 -10.93 -12.90
N ASP A 297 11.41 -10.87 -11.57
CA ASP A 297 11.02 -9.65 -10.86
C ASP A 297 12.11 -8.57 -11.04
N MET A 298 13.38 -8.99 -11.04
CA MET A 298 14.52 -8.13 -11.31
C MET A 298 14.52 -7.57 -12.73
N ARG A 299 14.19 -8.40 -13.74
CA ARG A 299 14.10 -7.93 -15.14
C ARG A 299 12.98 -6.91 -15.33
N VAL A 300 11.81 -7.19 -14.74
CA VAL A 300 10.63 -6.33 -14.75
C VAL A 300 10.95 -4.98 -14.12
N GLU A 301 11.58 -4.99 -12.93
CA GLU A 301 11.96 -3.76 -12.22
C GLU A 301 13.00 -2.95 -13.01
N ALA A 302 13.97 -3.61 -13.64
CA ALA A 302 14.97 -2.95 -14.47
C ALA A 302 14.33 -2.22 -15.66
N ALA A 303 13.47 -2.91 -16.42
CA ALA A 303 12.77 -2.30 -17.55
C ALA A 303 11.91 -1.10 -17.11
N HIS A 304 11.19 -1.26 -16.00
CA HIS A 304 10.37 -0.20 -15.41
C HIS A 304 11.23 1.01 -15.00
N THR A 305 12.32 0.78 -14.28
CA THR A 305 13.26 1.82 -13.83
C THR A 305 13.85 2.59 -15.01
N LEU A 306 14.33 1.90 -16.05
CA LEU A 306 14.89 2.54 -17.25
C LEU A 306 13.88 3.46 -17.95
N GLY A 307 12.62 3.03 -18.04
CA GLY A 307 11.53 3.85 -18.56
C GLY A 307 11.28 5.11 -17.71
N ARG A 308 11.26 4.98 -16.38
CA ARG A 308 11.02 6.10 -15.45
C ARG A 308 12.14 7.13 -15.45
N ILE A 309 13.39 6.69 -15.52
CA ILE A 309 14.55 7.59 -15.51
C ILE A 309 14.85 8.20 -16.88
N GLY A 310 14.11 7.81 -17.93
CA GLY A 310 14.33 8.35 -19.26
C GLY A 310 15.61 7.83 -19.95
N TYR A 311 16.11 6.64 -19.60
CA TYR A 311 17.37 6.12 -20.12
C TYR A 311 17.25 5.58 -21.55
N LYS A 312 17.65 6.39 -22.54
CA LYS A 312 17.55 6.05 -23.98
C LYS A 312 18.74 5.30 -24.56
N ASN A 313 19.78 5.04 -23.77
CA ASN A 313 21.05 4.48 -24.26
C ASN A 313 21.08 2.93 -24.31
N ALA A 314 19.94 2.26 -24.07
CA ALA A 314 19.79 0.81 -24.20
C ALA A 314 18.52 0.40 -24.96
N PRO A 315 18.31 0.93 -26.19
CA PRO A 315 17.09 0.64 -26.95
C PRO A 315 17.04 -0.82 -27.42
N ASN A 316 18.20 -1.42 -27.73
CA ASN A 316 18.27 -2.80 -28.22
C ASN A 316 17.93 -3.79 -27.12
N GLU A 317 18.46 -3.58 -25.92
CA GLU A 317 18.23 -4.42 -24.75
C GLU A 317 16.74 -4.41 -24.34
N LEU A 318 16.09 -3.25 -24.42
CA LEU A 318 14.64 -3.15 -24.20
C LEU A 318 13.82 -3.80 -25.32
N VAL A 319 14.25 -3.71 -26.58
CA VAL A 319 13.60 -4.41 -27.70
C VAL A 319 13.78 -5.93 -27.58
N GLU A 320 14.94 -6.42 -27.14
CA GLU A 320 15.18 -7.84 -26.86
C GLU A 320 14.25 -8.36 -25.76
N CYS A 321 13.90 -7.53 -24.78
CA CYS A 321 12.92 -7.90 -23.76
C CYS A 321 11.51 -8.15 -24.35
N LEU A 322 11.13 -7.50 -25.46
CA LEU A 322 9.87 -7.80 -26.15
C LEU A 322 9.84 -9.21 -26.78
N ALA A 323 11.01 -9.78 -27.10
CA ALA A 323 11.11 -11.11 -27.71
C ALA A 323 10.96 -12.25 -26.70
N ARG A 324 10.93 -11.95 -25.39
CA ARG A 324 10.77 -12.93 -24.30
C ARG A 324 9.30 -13.27 -24.06
N ALA A 325 8.69 -13.95 -25.03
CA ALA A 325 7.27 -14.29 -24.99
C ALA A 325 6.86 -15.20 -23.81
N ASP A 326 7.83 -15.84 -23.16
CA ASP A 326 7.67 -16.61 -21.91
C ASP A 326 7.40 -15.73 -20.68
N ASP A 327 7.81 -14.46 -20.72
CA ASP A 327 7.68 -13.52 -19.60
C ASP A 327 6.82 -12.32 -19.99
N TRP A 328 5.50 -12.50 -19.94
CA TRP A 328 4.55 -11.45 -20.31
C TRP A 328 4.72 -10.18 -19.48
N ARG A 329 5.17 -10.29 -18.22
CA ARG A 329 5.39 -9.15 -17.30
C ARG A 329 6.53 -8.28 -17.80
N LEU A 330 7.62 -8.92 -18.22
CA LEU A 330 8.75 -8.24 -18.83
C LEU A 330 8.37 -7.62 -20.17
N VAL A 331 7.65 -8.33 -21.05
CA VAL A 331 7.19 -7.78 -22.33
C VAL A 331 6.31 -6.56 -22.11
N PHE A 332 5.40 -6.62 -21.13
CA PHE A 332 4.55 -5.50 -20.73
C PHE A 332 5.40 -4.27 -20.32
N ARG A 333 6.34 -4.45 -19.37
CA ARG A 333 7.20 -3.35 -18.89
C ARG A 333 8.18 -2.84 -19.94
N ALA A 334 8.68 -3.70 -20.80
CA ALA A 334 9.54 -3.30 -21.91
C ALA A 334 8.76 -2.45 -22.93
N ALA A 335 7.53 -2.84 -23.28
CA ALA A 335 6.68 -2.06 -24.18
C ALA A 335 6.39 -0.66 -23.60
N GLU A 336 6.04 -0.60 -22.32
CA GLU A 336 5.87 0.65 -21.59
C GLU A 336 7.13 1.52 -21.61
N ALA A 337 8.28 0.96 -21.25
CA ALA A 337 9.55 1.69 -21.21
C ALA A 337 9.88 2.26 -22.59
N LEU A 338 9.76 1.46 -23.66
CA LEU A 338 9.98 1.89 -25.05
C LEU A 338 9.04 3.02 -25.47
N GLY A 339 7.77 2.95 -25.05
CA GLY A 339 6.77 4.00 -25.22
C GLY A 339 7.15 5.31 -24.52
N ARG A 340 7.47 5.25 -23.22
CA ARG A 340 7.91 6.39 -22.40
C ARG A 340 9.16 7.05 -22.96
N LEU A 341 10.12 6.23 -23.40
CA LEU A 341 11.38 6.68 -23.98
C LEU A 341 11.25 7.20 -25.42
N LYS A 342 10.10 6.95 -26.06
CA LYS A 342 9.81 7.28 -27.46
C LYS A 342 10.82 6.66 -28.45
N ILE A 343 11.15 5.38 -28.27
CA ILE A 343 12.08 4.64 -29.13
C ILE A 343 11.37 4.24 -30.43
N LYS A 344 11.64 4.93 -31.53
CA LYS A 344 10.96 4.73 -32.82
C LYS A 344 11.31 3.39 -33.46
N GLU A 345 12.53 2.93 -33.22
CA GLU A 345 13.08 1.67 -33.70
C GLU A 345 12.29 0.46 -33.17
N ALA A 346 11.56 0.61 -32.06
CA ALA A 346 10.74 -0.44 -31.48
C ALA A 346 9.37 -0.61 -32.13
N ILE A 347 8.92 0.32 -33.00
CA ILE A 347 7.58 0.26 -33.62
C ILE A 347 7.30 -1.09 -34.30
N PRO A 348 8.22 -1.69 -35.10
CA PRO A 348 7.97 -2.99 -35.71
C PRO A 348 7.69 -4.08 -34.66
N SER A 349 8.57 -4.24 -33.67
CA SER A 349 8.38 -5.24 -32.59
C SER A 349 7.12 -4.97 -31.76
N LEU A 350 6.81 -3.72 -31.44
CA LEU A 350 5.57 -3.36 -30.74
C LEU A 350 4.32 -3.65 -31.60
N THR A 351 4.41 -3.50 -32.91
CA THR A 351 3.33 -3.84 -33.84
C THR A 351 3.09 -5.35 -33.83
N ASP A 352 4.15 -6.15 -33.85
CA ASP A 352 4.04 -7.61 -33.74
C ASP A 352 3.40 -8.01 -32.40
N ILE A 353 3.84 -7.41 -31.28
CA ILE A 353 3.27 -7.67 -29.95
C ILE A 353 1.80 -7.27 -29.89
N SER A 354 1.43 -6.07 -30.36
CA SER A 354 0.05 -5.57 -30.33
C SER A 354 -0.95 -6.43 -31.11
N THR A 355 -0.47 -7.19 -32.10
CA THR A 355 -1.32 -8.02 -32.97
C THR A 355 -1.31 -9.49 -32.58
N ALA A 356 -0.17 -10.02 -32.12
CA ALA A 356 0.06 -11.45 -31.96
C ALA A 356 0.20 -11.92 -30.49
N HIS A 357 0.51 -11.04 -29.54
CA HIS A 357 0.71 -11.47 -28.15
C HIS A 357 -0.60 -12.04 -27.56
N TRP A 358 -0.51 -13.16 -26.84
CA TRP A 358 -1.70 -13.87 -26.35
C TRP A 358 -2.48 -13.07 -25.29
N TYR A 359 -1.76 -12.33 -24.43
CA TYR A 359 -2.32 -11.57 -23.32
C TYR A 359 -2.76 -10.17 -23.75
N LEU A 360 -4.04 -9.83 -23.54
CA LEU A 360 -4.62 -8.54 -23.94
C LEU A 360 -3.89 -7.33 -23.34
N PRO A 361 -3.64 -7.25 -22.01
CA PRO A 361 -2.98 -6.08 -21.44
C PRO A 361 -1.60 -5.79 -22.05
N VAL A 362 -0.87 -6.83 -22.47
CA VAL A 362 0.41 -6.66 -23.19
C VAL A 362 0.18 -6.09 -24.59
N ARG A 363 -0.84 -6.56 -25.31
CA ARG A 363 -1.20 -5.99 -26.63
C ARG A 363 -1.56 -4.51 -26.49
N GLU A 364 -2.36 -4.17 -25.49
CA GLU A 364 -2.76 -2.79 -25.23
C GLU A 364 -1.58 -1.92 -24.80
N ALA A 365 -0.69 -2.43 -23.96
CA ALA A 365 0.54 -1.72 -23.60
C ALA A 365 1.39 -1.40 -24.83
N ALA A 366 1.51 -2.36 -25.76
CA ALA A 366 2.22 -2.13 -27.03
C ALA A 366 1.50 -1.09 -27.91
N LEU A 367 0.16 -1.11 -28.01
CA LEU A 367 -0.60 -0.07 -28.71
C LEU A 367 -0.39 1.32 -28.08
N ARG A 368 -0.48 1.42 -26.75
CA ARG A 368 -0.22 2.65 -26.01
C ARG A 368 1.20 3.16 -26.25
N ALA A 369 2.18 2.26 -26.27
CA ALA A 369 3.57 2.61 -26.56
C ALA A 369 3.74 3.17 -27.98
N ILE A 370 3.12 2.55 -28.99
CA ILE A 370 3.12 3.04 -30.39
C ILE A 370 2.50 4.44 -30.47
N SER A 371 1.33 4.65 -29.85
CA SER A 371 0.69 5.97 -29.75
C SER A 371 1.62 7.01 -29.11
N ALA A 372 2.29 6.66 -28.00
CA ALA A 372 3.24 7.53 -27.31
C ALA A 372 4.43 7.95 -28.20
N ILE A 373 4.99 6.98 -28.92
CA ILE A 373 6.11 7.17 -29.85
C ILE A 373 5.69 8.08 -31.01
N ASN A 374 4.46 7.94 -31.50
CA ASN A 374 3.89 8.77 -32.56
C ASN A 374 3.49 10.19 -32.11
N GLY A 375 3.64 10.50 -30.82
CA GLY A 375 3.36 11.83 -30.28
C GLY A 375 1.90 12.06 -29.93
N GLU A 376 1.08 11.01 -29.88
CA GLU A 376 -0.25 11.08 -29.28
C GLU A 376 -0.10 11.28 -27.76
N ALA A 377 -1.00 12.08 -27.18
CA ALA A 377 -1.01 12.32 -25.75
C ALA A 377 -1.35 11.02 -25.01
N VAL A 378 -0.33 10.37 -24.45
CA VAL A 378 -0.53 9.40 -23.38
C VAL A 378 -0.79 10.21 -22.11
N PRO A 379 -1.75 9.84 -21.24
CA PRO A 379 -1.94 10.49 -19.96
C PRO A 379 -0.60 10.66 -19.25
N GLU A 380 -0.18 11.91 -19.09
CA GLU A 380 1.08 12.26 -18.45
C GLU A 380 0.89 12.05 -16.95
N GLN A 381 1.75 11.25 -16.31
CA GLN A 381 1.91 11.32 -14.87
C GLN A 381 2.97 12.36 -14.57
N ASN A 382 2.50 13.55 -14.21
CA ASN A 382 3.28 14.52 -13.47
C ASN A 382 3.19 14.16 -11.98
N GLU A 383 4.37 14.08 -11.35
CA GLU A 383 4.64 13.85 -9.93
C GLU A 383 4.73 12.39 -9.44
N PRO A 384 5.65 12.10 -8.48
CA PRO A 384 5.65 10.88 -7.70
C PRO A 384 4.38 10.86 -6.82
N SER A 385 3.26 10.40 -7.39
CA SER A 385 2.04 10.11 -6.64
C SER A 385 2.33 9.03 -5.60
N LYS A 386 1.77 9.20 -4.39
CA LYS A 386 1.87 8.28 -3.24
C LYS A 386 1.25 6.90 -3.47
N ALA A 387 0.73 6.62 -4.65
CA ALA A 387 0.27 5.30 -5.02
C ALA A 387 0.62 5.03 -6.49
N ASP A 388 1.40 3.98 -6.74
CA ASP A 388 1.65 3.43 -8.07
C ASP A 388 0.32 3.05 -8.80
N THR A 389 -0.83 3.06 -8.09
CA THR A 389 -2.16 2.68 -8.59
C THR A 389 -2.74 3.57 -9.68
N ASP A 390 -2.28 4.82 -9.80
CA ASP A 390 -2.74 5.73 -10.86
C ASP A 390 -1.93 5.58 -12.16
N ASP A 391 -0.87 4.77 -12.17
CA ASP A 391 -0.05 4.52 -13.37
C ASP A 391 -0.90 3.75 -14.39
N PRO A 392 -1.14 4.27 -15.61
CA PRO A 392 -1.84 3.53 -16.65
C PRO A 392 -1.13 2.22 -17.06
N PHE A 393 0.09 2.00 -16.56
CA PHE A 393 0.87 0.78 -16.68
C PHE A 393 1.08 0.05 -15.34
N TYR A 394 0.25 0.29 -14.32
CA TYR A 394 0.41 -0.33 -13.01
C TYR A 394 0.25 -1.86 -13.05
N LEU A 395 1.35 -2.60 -12.92
CA LEU A 395 1.39 -4.06 -13.06
C LEU A 395 0.45 -4.79 -12.09
N GLU A 396 0.25 -4.32 -10.86
CA GLU A 396 -0.65 -5.01 -9.91
C GLU A 396 -2.15 -4.87 -10.28
N SER A 397 -2.51 -3.88 -11.10
CA SER A 397 -3.85 -3.83 -11.72
C SER A 397 -4.00 -4.78 -12.92
N VAL A 398 -2.86 -5.18 -13.52
CA VAL A 398 -2.79 -6.10 -14.65
C VAL A 398 -2.91 -7.53 -14.12
N GLY A 399 -4.13 -7.94 -13.83
CA GLY A 399 -4.41 -9.30 -13.34
C GLY A 399 -5.71 -9.43 -12.54
N GLN A 400 -6.22 -8.35 -11.93
CA GLN A 400 -7.56 -8.35 -11.34
C GLN A 400 -8.67 -8.59 -12.40
N ASN A 401 -8.31 -8.47 -13.68
CA ASN A 401 -9.16 -8.68 -14.84
C ASN A 401 -8.85 -9.98 -15.60
N LEU A 402 -8.12 -10.97 -15.04
CA LEU A 402 -8.07 -12.30 -15.67
C LEU A 402 -9.47 -12.94 -15.79
N ASP A 403 -10.44 -12.47 -14.99
CA ASP A 403 -11.87 -12.77 -15.13
C ASP A 403 -12.52 -12.17 -16.40
N SER A 404 -11.79 -11.41 -17.23
CA SER A 404 -12.34 -10.62 -18.34
C SER A 404 -11.81 -10.97 -19.73
N LEU A 405 -11.17 -12.13 -19.94
CA LEU A 405 -10.89 -12.58 -21.31
C LEU A 405 -12.23 -12.80 -22.03
N ASP A 406 -12.51 -11.99 -23.04
CA ASP A 406 -13.73 -12.16 -23.83
C ASP A 406 -13.65 -13.40 -24.74
N GLU A 407 -14.79 -13.84 -25.28
CA GLU A 407 -14.84 -15.06 -26.13
C GLU A 407 -13.86 -15.02 -27.32
N LYS A 408 -13.58 -13.84 -27.88
CA LYS A 408 -12.64 -13.69 -29.00
C LYS A 408 -11.20 -13.85 -28.54
N GLU A 409 -10.89 -13.43 -27.32
CA GLU A 409 -9.56 -13.55 -26.74
C GLU A 409 -9.27 -14.97 -26.28
N VAL A 410 -10.25 -15.62 -25.66
CA VAL A 410 -10.19 -17.05 -25.36
C VAL A 410 -9.98 -17.86 -26.64
N ALA A 411 -10.66 -17.50 -27.73
CA ALA A 411 -10.49 -18.17 -29.04
C ALA A 411 -9.11 -17.99 -29.67
N ARG A 412 -8.31 -17.01 -29.23
CA ARG A 412 -6.91 -16.80 -29.68
C ARG A 412 -5.91 -17.58 -28.86
N LEU A 413 -6.28 -18.07 -27.67
CA LEU A 413 -5.39 -18.86 -26.86
C LEU A 413 -5.14 -20.19 -27.57
N PRO A 414 -3.87 -20.60 -27.76
CA PRO A 414 -3.53 -21.92 -28.32
C PRO A 414 -3.71 -23.01 -27.26
N LEU A 415 -4.80 -22.96 -26.48
CA LEU A 415 -5.04 -23.83 -25.34
C LEU A 415 -6.29 -24.67 -25.59
N SER A 416 -6.09 -25.97 -25.81
CA SER A 416 -7.16 -26.95 -25.67
C SER A 416 -7.06 -27.56 -24.28
N ALA A 417 -7.76 -26.97 -23.31
CA ALA A 417 -7.89 -27.52 -21.97
C ALA A 417 -9.34 -27.93 -21.74
N MET A 418 -9.59 -29.23 -21.63
CA MET A 418 -10.90 -29.75 -21.28
C MET A 418 -10.95 -30.00 -19.79
N ARG A 419 -11.90 -29.35 -19.10
CA ARG A 419 -12.25 -29.73 -17.73
C ARG A 419 -12.87 -31.12 -17.78
N VAL A 420 -12.19 -32.09 -17.20
CA VAL A 420 -12.66 -33.48 -17.21
C VAL A 420 -13.73 -33.65 -16.15
N ALA A 421 -14.86 -34.27 -16.52
CA ALA A 421 -15.88 -34.64 -15.55
C ALA A 421 -15.28 -35.60 -14.52
N ASP A 422 -15.40 -35.23 -13.25
CA ASP A 422 -14.98 -36.07 -12.15
C ASP A 422 -15.89 -37.31 -12.03
N ARG A 423 -15.33 -38.38 -11.47
CA ARG A 423 -16.04 -39.63 -11.20
C ARG A 423 -15.87 -40.04 -9.76
N ALA A 424 -16.86 -40.74 -9.21
CA ALA A 424 -16.74 -41.32 -7.89
C ALA A 424 -15.66 -42.42 -7.89
N VAL A 425 -14.61 -42.22 -7.11
CA VAL A 425 -13.49 -43.14 -6.89
C VAL A 425 -13.56 -43.64 -5.46
N ARG A 426 -13.47 -44.95 -5.28
CA ARG A 426 -13.32 -45.54 -3.94
C ARG A 426 -11.86 -45.52 -3.56
N VAL A 427 -11.58 -44.94 -2.40
CA VAL A 427 -10.23 -44.71 -1.90
C VAL A 427 -10.12 -45.33 -0.52
N ARG A 428 -9.11 -46.17 -0.34
CA ARG A 428 -8.72 -46.70 0.96
C ARG A 428 -7.81 -45.69 1.63
N THR A 429 -8.26 -45.19 2.76
CA THR A 429 -7.49 -44.31 3.63
C THR A 429 -7.25 -45.02 4.96
N GLN A 430 -6.16 -44.69 5.63
CA GLN A 430 -5.91 -45.15 6.99
C GLN A 430 -6.40 -44.04 7.93
N GLY A 431 -7.36 -44.36 8.79
CA GLY A 431 -7.87 -43.40 9.77
C GLY A 431 -6.84 -43.15 10.88
N GLU A 432 -7.02 -42.06 11.62
CA GLU A 432 -6.21 -41.76 12.81
C GLU A 432 -6.32 -42.86 13.90
N ASP A 433 -7.37 -43.68 13.82
CA ASP A 433 -7.62 -44.87 14.63
C ASP A 433 -6.82 -46.12 14.18
N GLY A 434 -6.03 -46.01 13.11
CA GLY A 434 -5.25 -47.10 12.52
C GLY A 434 -6.07 -48.09 11.69
N LEU A 435 -7.39 -47.87 11.53
CA LEU A 435 -8.29 -48.73 10.76
C LEU A 435 -8.35 -48.28 9.29
N ALA A 436 -8.58 -49.23 8.39
CA ALA A 436 -8.76 -48.94 6.97
C ALA A 436 -10.20 -48.47 6.71
N HIS A 437 -10.34 -47.23 6.25
CA HIS A 437 -11.61 -46.63 5.83
C HIS A 437 -11.70 -46.61 4.32
N VAL A 438 -12.92 -46.74 3.77
CA VAL A 438 -13.17 -46.58 2.33
C VAL A 438 -13.97 -45.31 2.13
N GLU A 439 -13.28 -44.28 1.64
CA GLU A 439 -13.87 -43.00 1.28
C GLU A 439 -14.30 -43.01 -0.19
N LYS A 440 -15.34 -42.24 -0.53
CA LYS A 440 -15.70 -41.94 -1.91
C LYS A 440 -15.24 -40.53 -2.24
N LEU A 441 -14.14 -40.44 -2.98
CA LEU A 441 -13.65 -39.17 -3.51
C LEU A 441 -14.16 -38.95 -4.94
N ARG A 442 -14.06 -37.71 -5.39
CA ARG A 442 -14.22 -37.38 -6.80
C ARG A 442 -12.83 -37.32 -7.44
N GLY A 443 -12.65 -38.07 -8.52
CA GLY A 443 -11.36 -38.17 -9.21
C GLY A 443 -11.49 -38.12 -10.72
N ILE A 444 -10.44 -37.62 -11.36
CA ILE A 444 -10.32 -37.48 -12.81
C ILE A 444 -9.61 -38.70 -13.37
N PRO A 445 -10.21 -39.39 -14.36
CA PRO A 445 -9.61 -40.59 -14.93
C PRO A 445 -8.31 -40.25 -15.67
N VAL A 446 -7.25 -40.96 -15.34
CA VAL A 446 -5.95 -40.92 -16.02
C VAL A 446 -5.49 -42.34 -16.33
N ASP A 447 -4.43 -42.48 -17.11
CA ASP A 447 -3.91 -43.82 -17.43
C ASP A 447 -3.46 -44.53 -16.15
N GLY A 448 -3.95 -45.76 -15.95
CA GLY A 448 -3.65 -46.59 -14.78
C GLY A 448 -4.45 -46.27 -13.51
N GLY A 449 -5.31 -45.25 -13.49
CA GLY A 449 -6.07 -44.91 -12.27
C GLY A 449 -6.86 -43.60 -12.34
N HIS A 450 -6.97 -42.93 -11.20
CA HIS A 450 -7.61 -41.63 -11.09
C HIS A 450 -6.73 -40.67 -10.30
N LEU A 451 -6.68 -39.41 -10.73
CA LEU A 451 -6.18 -38.33 -9.90
C LEU A 451 -7.32 -37.80 -9.03
N VAL A 452 -7.07 -37.68 -7.75
CA VAL A 452 -7.95 -37.04 -6.78
C VAL A 452 -7.24 -35.81 -6.24
N ALA A 453 -8.00 -34.80 -5.87
CA ALA A 453 -7.46 -33.57 -5.34
C ALA A 453 -8.32 -33.04 -4.20
N ALA A 454 -7.71 -32.30 -3.30
CA ALA A 454 -8.37 -31.59 -2.22
C ALA A 454 -7.82 -30.18 -2.10
N ASP A 455 -8.72 -29.25 -1.79
CA ASP A 455 -8.44 -27.91 -1.32
C ASP A 455 -9.18 -27.75 -0.01
N ARG A 456 -8.44 -27.49 1.08
CA ARG A 456 -9.02 -27.23 2.40
C ARG A 456 -8.57 -25.88 2.94
N GLY A 457 -8.15 -24.96 2.08
CA GLY A 457 -7.69 -23.63 2.46
C GLY A 457 -6.51 -23.69 3.44
N GLU A 458 -6.61 -23.01 4.58
CA GLU A 458 -5.54 -22.98 5.59
C GLU A 458 -5.19 -24.35 6.18
N TRP A 459 -6.06 -25.35 6.01
CA TRP A 459 -5.85 -26.71 6.49
C TRP A 459 -5.13 -27.60 5.47
N GLY A 460 -4.62 -27.01 4.39
CA GLY A 460 -3.83 -27.66 3.35
C GLY A 460 -4.67 -28.43 2.32
N GLY A 461 -3.99 -29.01 1.35
CA GLY A 461 -4.63 -29.74 0.26
C GLY A 461 -3.72 -30.83 -0.26
N TYR A 462 -4.14 -31.48 -1.34
CA TYR A 462 -3.26 -32.41 -2.04
C TYR A 462 -3.68 -32.65 -3.48
N ILE A 463 -2.72 -33.15 -4.25
CA ILE A 463 -2.95 -33.96 -5.45
C ILE A 463 -2.55 -35.39 -5.11
N GLY A 464 -3.40 -36.36 -5.39
CA GLY A 464 -3.13 -37.77 -5.15
C GLY A 464 -3.53 -38.66 -6.31
N PHE A 465 -2.87 -39.81 -6.44
CA PHE A 465 -3.18 -40.83 -7.42
C PHE A 465 -3.80 -42.06 -6.74
N VAL A 466 -4.86 -42.59 -7.34
CA VAL A 466 -5.54 -43.81 -6.89
C VAL A 466 -5.51 -44.83 -8.01
N GLY A 467 -4.71 -45.88 -7.81
CA GLY A 467 -4.55 -46.98 -8.74
C GLY A 467 -5.56 -48.11 -8.52
N ALA A 468 -5.30 -49.27 -9.12
CA ALA A 468 -6.15 -50.46 -8.99
C ALA A 468 -6.19 -51.01 -7.54
N ASP A 469 -5.18 -50.74 -6.73
CA ASP A 469 -5.10 -51.11 -5.31
C ASP A 469 -6.05 -50.28 -4.41
N GLN A 470 -6.66 -49.23 -4.98
CA GLN A 470 -7.53 -48.27 -4.31
C GLN A 470 -6.84 -47.45 -3.21
N ASN A 471 -5.52 -47.52 -3.06
CA ASN A 471 -4.82 -46.72 -2.05
C ASN A 471 -4.58 -45.30 -2.58
N LEU A 472 -4.66 -44.31 -1.69
CA LEU A 472 -4.28 -42.93 -2.02
C LEU A 472 -2.76 -42.77 -1.95
N HIS A 473 -2.14 -42.42 -3.07
CA HIS A 473 -0.74 -42.04 -3.15
C HIS A 473 -0.66 -40.52 -3.34
N VAL A 474 -0.36 -39.78 -2.28
CA VAL A 474 -0.21 -38.32 -2.34
C VAL A 474 1.02 -37.96 -3.17
N LEU A 475 0.84 -37.11 -4.19
CA LEU A 475 1.89 -36.64 -5.08
C LEU A 475 2.49 -35.32 -4.59
N THR A 476 1.65 -34.41 -4.10
CA THR A 476 2.05 -33.14 -3.47
C THR A 476 0.99 -32.66 -2.48
N GLU A 477 1.40 -31.91 -1.46
CA GLU A 477 0.56 -31.33 -0.41
C GLU A 477 0.25 -29.86 -0.72
N GLU A 478 -0.48 -29.62 -1.79
CA GLU A 478 -0.85 -28.28 -2.26
C GLU A 478 -2.38 -28.14 -2.37
N ASN A 479 -2.91 -26.97 -2.02
CA ASN A 479 -4.32 -26.66 -2.25
C ASN A 479 -4.61 -26.68 -3.74
N THR A 480 -5.39 -27.65 -4.19
CA THR A 480 -5.62 -27.89 -5.61
C THR A 480 -7.00 -27.41 -6.01
N GLN A 481 -7.04 -26.29 -6.73
CA GLN A 481 -8.29 -25.67 -7.17
C GLN A 481 -8.95 -26.44 -8.32
N SER A 482 -8.17 -26.93 -9.28
CA SER A 482 -8.69 -27.62 -10.47
C SER A 482 -7.65 -28.46 -11.19
N ILE A 483 -8.11 -29.48 -11.92
CA ILE A 483 -7.29 -30.33 -12.79
C ILE A 483 -7.92 -30.34 -14.19
N TYR A 484 -7.07 -30.19 -15.22
CA TYR A 484 -7.45 -30.11 -16.62
C TYR A 484 -6.72 -31.18 -17.44
N LYS A 485 -7.37 -31.73 -18.46
CA LYS A 485 -6.67 -32.48 -19.52
C LYS A 485 -6.41 -31.57 -20.70
N THR A 486 -5.17 -31.55 -21.16
CA THR A 486 -4.74 -30.86 -22.38
C THR A 486 -4.20 -31.87 -23.38
N GLY A 487 -3.95 -31.43 -24.62
CA GLY A 487 -3.26 -32.26 -25.63
C GLY A 487 -1.88 -32.75 -25.18
N ASP A 488 -1.23 -31.99 -24.29
CA ASP A 488 0.15 -32.22 -23.83
C ASP A 488 0.24 -32.89 -22.44
N GLY A 489 -0.90 -33.29 -21.86
CA GLY A 489 -0.93 -34.03 -20.60
C GLY A 489 -2.04 -33.58 -19.65
N THR A 490 -1.82 -33.79 -18.35
CA THR A 490 -2.75 -33.34 -17.32
C THR A 490 -2.12 -32.18 -16.56
N LEU A 491 -2.87 -31.09 -16.37
CA LEU A 491 -2.44 -29.92 -15.60
C LEU A 491 -3.23 -29.83 -14.30
N ALA A 492 -2.57 -29.44 -13.21
CA ALA A 492 -3.23 -29.10 -11.95
C ALA A 492 -2.90 -27.67 -11.56
N VAL A 493 -3.93 -26.88 -11.29
CA VAL A 493 -3.81 -25.51 -10.79
C VAL A 493 -3.94 -25.57 -9.28
N THR A 494 -2.92 -25.06 -8.60
CA THR A 494 -2.81 -25.07 -7.15
C THR A 494 -2.55 -23.66 -6.63
N GLY A 495 -2.92 -23.41 -5.39
CA GLY A 495 -2.59 -22.17 -4.71
C GLY A 495 -3.53 -21.83 -3.58
N LEU A 496 -3.11 -20.84 -2.80
CA LEU A 496 -3.86 -20.24 -1.71
C LEU A 496 -3.62 -18.73 -1.73
N ALA A 497 -4.72 -17.97 -1.70
CA ALA A 497 -4.71 -16.55 -1.43
C ALA A 497 -5.39 -16.33 -0.06
N HIS A 498 -4.61 -15.97 0.96
CA HIS A 498 -5.12 -15.69 2.29
C HIS A 498 -4.29 -14.59 2.99
N LEU A 499 -4.97 -13.52 3.40
CA LEU A 499 -4.35 -12.31 3.98
C LEU A 499 -3.21 -11.78 3.09
N SER A 500 -1.98 -11.75 3.62
CA SER A 500 -0.77 -11.30 2.92
C SER A 500 -0.07 -12.39 2.11
N PHE A 501 -0.58 -13.63 2.11
CA PHE A 501 0.00 -14.74 1.38
C PHE A 501 -0.78 -14.97 0.08
N ASN A 502 -0.07 -14.94 -1.04
CA ASN A 502 -0.58 -15.33 -2.34
C ASN A 502 0.45 -16.22 -3.02
N SER A 503 0.16 -17.52 -3.11
CA SER A 503 1.02 -18.51 -3.75
C SER A 503 0.20 -19.40 -4.66
N GLY A 504 0.71 -19.71 -5.85
CA GLY A 504 0.07 -20.64 -6.75
C GLY A 504 1.03 -21.21 -7.78
N PHE A 505 0.79 -22.46 -8.16
CA PHE A 505 1.59 -23.20 -9.13
C PHE A 505 0.70 -23.93 -10.11
N VAL A 506 1.17 -24.05 -11.36
CA VAL A 506 0.61 -24.97 -12.34
C VAL A 506 1.54 -26.17 -12.45
N TYR A 507 1.05 -27.34 -12.04
CA TYR A 507 1.79 -28.59 -12.20
C TYR A 507 1.41 -29.27 -13.49
N GLN A 508 2.40 -29.76 -14.24
CA GLN A 508 2.16 -30.76 -15.27
C GLN A 508 2.36 -32.16 -14.69
N ILE A 509 1.29 -32.95 -14.76
CA ILE A 509 1.24 -34.33 -14.29
C ILE A 509 1.48 -35.23 -15.50
N ARG A 510 2.57 -36.00 -15.46
CA ARG A 510 2.97 -36.92 -16.53
C ARG A 510 3.08 -38.34 -16.00
N GLN A 511 2.93 -39.32 -16.89
CA GLN A 511 3.24 -40.70 -16.52
C GLN A 511 4.78 -40.89 -16.49
N ALA A 512 5.32 -41.48 -15.42
CA ALA A 512 6.72 -41.86 -15.33
C ALA A 512 7.03 -42.97 -16.35
N ALA A 513 8.11 -42.80 -17.12
CA ALA A 513 8.59 -43.85 -18.04
C ALA A 513 9.12 -45.04 -17.24
N ALA A 514 8.90 -46.26 -17.74
CA ALA A 514 9.25 -47.51 -17.04
C ALA A 514 10.75 -47.67 -16.70
N ASP A 515 11.64 -46.82 -17.24
CA ASP A 515 13.11 -46.98 -17.16
C ASP A 515 13.88 -45.85 -16.45
N SER A 516 13.24 -44.93 -15.71
CA SER A 516 14.02 -44.01 -14.85
C SER A 516 14.43 -44.70 -13.55
N GLY A 517 15.55 -45.42 -13.59
CA GLY A 517 16.07 -46.22 -12.48
C GLY A 517 16.38 -45.43 -11.20
N SER A 518 15.67 -45.78 -10.13
CA SER A 518 16.21 -46.04 -8.78
C SER A 518 15.08 -46.53 -7.86
N PRO A 519 15.21 -47.68 -7.17
CA PRO A 519 14.19 -48.21 -6.29
C PRO A 519 14.34 -47.61 -4.88
N ARG A 520 13.33 -46.88 -4.41
CA ARG A 520 13.05 -46.77 -2.97
C ARG A 520 11.63 -47.24 -2.72
N ASN A 521 11.55 -48.49 -2.25
CA ASN A 521 10.48 -49.13 -1.50
C ASN A 521 9.03 -48.76 -1.83
N GLY A 522 8.35 -49.70 -2.51
CA GLY A 522 6.92 -50.00 -2.31
C GLY A 522 5.94 -49.10 -3.05
N ALA A 523 5.23 -49.70 -4.02
CA ALA A 523 4.21 -49.12 -4.90
C ALA A 523 4.76 -48.16 -5.98
N HIS A 524 4.91 -48.68 -7.20
CA HIS A 524 5.13 -47.85 -8.38
C HIS A 524 3.92 -46.93 -8.59
N CYS A 525 4.03 -45.66 -8.19
CA CYS A 525 3.12 -44.62 -8.61
C CYS A 525 3.50 -44.22 -10.05
N PRO A 526 2.64 -44.41 -11.05
CA PRO A 526 2.98 -44.15 -12.44
C PRO A 526 2.99 -42.65 -12.76
N ALA A 527 2.74 -41.73 -11.83
CA ALA A 527 2.64 -40.30 -12.10
C ALA A 527 3.82 -39.50 -11.48
N LEU A 528 4.45 -38.63 -12.27
CA LEU A 528 5.48 -37.68 -11.85
C LEU A 528 4.95 -36.25 -12.01
N LEU A 529 5.20 -35.40 -11.01
CA LEU A 529 4.91 -33.97 -11.06
C LEU A 529 6.15 -33.23 -11.54
N VAL A 530 5.98 -32.39 -12.56
CA VAL A 530 6.99 -31.41 -12.97
C VAL A 530 6.41 -30.03 -12.70
N PRO A 531 7.01 -29.23 -11.80
CA PRO A 531 6.64 -27.83 -11.63
C PRO A 531 6.87 -27.13 -12.98
N HIS A 532 5.87 -26.42 -13.47
CA HIS A 532 6.05 -25.55 -14.62
C HIS A 532 6.24 -24.13 -14.10
N ASP A 533 7.40 -23.53 -14.35
CA ASP A 533 7.58 -22.10 -14.17
C ASP A 533 6.71 -21.39 -15.24
N CYS A 534 5.77 -20.55 -14.80
CA CYS A 534 4.86 -19.77 -15.64
C CYS A 534 5.15 -18.26 -15.55
#